data_AF-H9ZZP1-F1
#
_entry.id   AF-H9ZZP1-F1
#
_cell.length_a   1.000
_cell.length_b   1.000
_cell.length_c   1.000
_cell.angle_alpha   90.00
_cell.angle_beta   90.00
_cell.angle_gamma   90.00
#
_symmetry.space_group_name_H-M   'P 1'
#
loop_
_entity.id
_entity.type
_entity.pdbx_description
1 polymer ?
#
loop_
_entity_poly.entity_id
_entity_poly.type
_entity_poly.pdbx_seq_one_letter_code
_entity_poly.pdbx_strand_id
1 'polypeptide(L)'
;MEVSLKTGPVRMSGYALKLRRATNAALRKLYQEKKIEPKIANQMLTDLNKSLYDILINKYNIPKDAVINIELVLDISDSNLNLKDINISIYDKDDILSGNVTKELKQLLKL
;
A
#
# COMPACT_ATOMS: atom_id res chain seq x y z
N MET A 1 -20.15 -5.65 3.24
CA MET A 1 -19.32 -5.59 4.46
C MET A 1 -18.08 -4.83 4.11
N GLU A 2 -17.74 -3.80 4.88
CA GLU A 2 -16.59 -2.95 4.56
C GLU A 2 -15.33 -3.41 5.27
N VAL A 3 -14.23 -3.45 4.51
CA VAL A 3 -12.89 -3.77 4.99
C VAL A 3 -11.95 -2.67 4.55
N SER A 4 -11.43 -1.93 5.53
CA SER A 4 -10.41 -0.92 5.30
C SER A 4 -9.02 -1.51 5.50
N LEU A 5 -8.08 -1.15 4.62
CA LEU A 5 -6.69 -1.57 4.72
C LEU A 5 -5.75 -0.44 4.29
N LYS A 6 -4.53 -0.45 4.85
CA LYS A 6 -3.47 0.49 4.49
C LYS A 6 -2.16 -0.22 4.29
N THR A 7 -1.36 0.24 3.34
CA THR A 7 0.02 -0.23 3.18
C THR A 7 0.91 0.24 4.32
N GLY A 8 0.59 1.39 4.93
CA GLY A 8 1.55 2.18 5.66
C GLY A 8 2.60 2.80 4.73
N PRO A 9 3.54 3.60 5.27
CA PRO A 9 4.63 4.17 4.50
C PRO A 9 5.46 3.06 3.85
N VAL A 10 5.50 3.04 2.52
CA VAL A 10 6.26 2.09 1.73
C VAL A 10 7.00 2.83 0.63
N ARG A 11 8.24 2.43 0.38
CA ARG A 11 8.97 2.91 -0.79
C ARG A 11 8.18 2.59 -2.06
N MET A 12 8.04 3.58 -2.94
CA MET A 12 7.26 3.51 -4.17
C MET A 12 7.64 2.26 -4.97
N SER A 13 8.92 1.93 -5.14
CA SER A 13 9.35 0.73 -5.87
C SER A 13 8.76 -0.60 -5.35
N GLY A 14 8.30 -0.64 -4.10
CA GLY A 14 7.73 -1.83 -3.45
C GLY A 14 6.23 -1.78 -3.21
N TYR A 15 5.51 -0.74 -3.69
CA TYR A 15 4.11 -0.53 -3.32
C TYR A 15 3.22 -1.71 -3.70
N ALA A 16 3.38 -2.28 -4.90
CA ALA A 16 2.49 -3.31 -5.42
C ALA A 16 2.54 -4.59 -4.59
N LEU A 17 3.74 -4.98 -4.14
CA LEU A 17 3.92 -6.14 -3.27
C LEU A 17 3.33 -5.88 -1.88
N LYS A 18 3.54 -4.67 -1.34
CA LYS A 18 3.01 -4.30 -0.02
C LYS A 18 1.49 -4.23 -0.03
N LEU A 19 0.89 -3.68 -1.08
CA LEU A 19 -0.56 -3.62 -1.26
C LEU A 19 -1.16 -5.03 -1.27
N ARG A 20 -0.61 -5.94 -2.08
CA ARG A 20 -1.03 -7.34 -2.11
C ARG A 20 -0.94 -8.02 -0.74
N ARG A 21 0.16 -7.80 0.00
CA ARG A 21 0.32 -8.34 1.36
C ARG A 21 -0.72 -7.78 2.34
N ALA A 22 -0.97 -6.47 2.31
CA ALA A 22 -1.94 -5.82 3.16
C ALA A 22 -3.36 -6.32 2.87
N THR A 23 -3.75 -6.42 1.61
CA THR A 23 -5.05 -6.93 1.19
C THR A 23 -5.26 -8.38 1.60
N ASN A 24 -4.29 -9.26 1.33
CA ASN A 24 -4.41 -10.66 1.75
C ASN A 24 -4.44 -10.85 3.27
N ALA A 25 -3.75 -9.99 4.02
CA ALA A 25 -3.84 -10.00 5.48
C ALA A 25 -5.24 -9.56 5.95
N ALA A 26 -5.79 -8.49 5.38
CA ALA A 26 -7.12 -7.98 5.71
C ALA A 26 -8.23 -8.99 5.38
N LEU A 27 -8.10 -9.71 4.27
CA LEU A 27 -9.08 -10.70 3.82
C LEU A 27 -8.85 -12.11 4.38
N ARG A 28 -7.81 -12.33 5.21
CA ARG A 28 -7.40 -13.67 5.67
C ARG A 28 -8.54 -14.47 6.31
N LYS A 29 -9.29 -13.86 7.23
CA LYS A 29 -10.43 -14.53 7.90
C LYS A 29 -11.53 -14.88 6.90
N LEU A 30 -11.82 -13.98 5.97
CA LEU A 30 -12.87 -14.17 4.95
C LEU A 30 -12.53 -15.29 3.97
N TYR A 31 -11.24 -15.46 3.64
CA TYR A 31 -10.78 -16.62 2.88
C TYR A 31 -10.97 -17.93 3.66
N GLN A 32 -10.67 -17.94 4.96
CA GLN A 32 -10.88 -19.12 5.82
C GLN A 32 -12.36 -19.49 5.94
N GLU A 33 -13.23 -18.49 6.01
CA GLU A 33 -14.69 -18.62 6.04
C GLU A 33 -15.30 -18.88 4.65
N LYS A 34 -14.49 -18.95 3.58
CA LYS A 34 -14.92 -19.11 2.18
C LYS A 34 -15.94 -18.06 1.71
N LYS A 35 -15.93 -16.86 2.31
CA LYS A 35 -16.79 -15.73 1.91
C LYS A 35 -16.26 -15.01 0.68
N ILE A 36 -14.96 -15.11 0.42
CA ILE A 36 -14.30 -14.60 -0.79
C ILE A 36 -13.29 -15.65 -1.26
N GLU A 37 -13.23 -15.83 -2.58
CA GLU A 37 -12.15 -16.60 -3.18
C GLU A 37 -10.88 -15.76 -3.36
N PRO A 38 -9.68 -16.28 -2.99
CA PRO A 38 -8.42 -15.58 -3.20
C PRO A 38 -8.17 -15.15 -4.66
N LYS A 39 -8.73 -15.89 -5.62
CA LYS A 39 -8.62 -15.58 -7.06
C LYS A 39 -9.26 -14.23 -7.40
N ILE A 40 -10.42 -13.92 -6.83
CA ILE A 40 -11.15 -12.66 -7.07
C ILE A 40 -10.32 -11.48 -6.55
N ALA A 41 -9.81 -11.56 -5.33
CA ALA A 41 -8.96 -10.52 -4.75
C ALA A 41 -7.66 -10.31 -5.54
N ASN A 42 -7.02 -11.39 -6.00
CA ASN A 42 -5.81 -11.29 -6.81
C ASN A 42 -6.06 -10.65 -8.18
N GLN A 43 -7.21 -10.90 -8.79
CA GLN A 43 -7.59 -10.25 -10.05
C GLN A 43 -7.80 -8.75 -9.84
N MET A 44 -8.61 -8.36 -8.85
CA MET A 44 -8.84 -6.94 -8.50
C MET A 44 -7.51 -6.23 -8.24
N LEU A 45 -6.61 -6.83 -7.46
CA LEU A 45 -5.29 -6.27 -7.19
C LEU A 45 -4.41 -6.16 -8.43
N THR A 46 -4.54 -7.06 -9.40
CA THR A 46 -3.77 -7.01 -10.65
C THR A 46 -4.21 -5.82 -11.48
N ASP A 47 -5.53 -5.61 -11.60
CA ASP A 47 -6.08 -4.51 -12.38
C ASP A 47 -5.83 -3.16 -11.69
N LEU A 48 -6.03 -3.09 -10.37
CA LEU A 48 -5.70 -1.90 -9.58
C LEU A 48 -4.22 -1.54 -9.70
N ASN A 49 -3.30 -2.52 -9.60
CA ASN A 49 -1.87 -2.23 -9.73
C ASN A 49 -1.48 -1.71 -11.11
N LYS A 50 -2.15 -2.13 -12.20
CA LYS A 50 -1.92 -1.55 -13.54
C LYS A 50 -2.32 -0.09 -13.56
N SER A 51 -3.52 0.24 -13.08
CA SER A 51 -3.99 1.63 -13.00
C SER A 51 -3.10 2.51 -12.11
N LEU A 52 -2.66 1.98 -10.97
CA LEU A 52 -1.70 2.66 -10.10
C LEU A 52 -0.36 2.88 -10.79
N TYR A 53 0.15 1.90 -11.54
CA TYR A 53 1.39 2.05 -12.30
C TYR A 53 1.27 3.18 -13.33
N ASP A 54 0.19 3.18 -14.11
CA ASP A 54 -0.03 4.20 -15.13
C ASP A 54 -0.14 5.60 -14.54
N ILE A 55 -0.82 5.75 -13.40
CA ILE A 55 -0.94 7.04 -12.72
C ILE A 55 0.38 7.45 -12.07
N LEU A 56 0.91 6.61 -11.17
CA LEU A 56 2.05 6.98 -10.33
C LEU A 56 3.35 7.13 -11.14
N ILE A 57 3.57 6.26 -12.14
CA ILE A 57 4.81 6.25 -12.94
C ILE A 57 4.60 6.99 -14.24
N ASN A 58 3.67 6.54 -15.08
CA ASN A 58 3.60 7.04 -16.44
C ASN A 58 3.07 8.49 -16.51
N LYS A 59 2.10 8.84 -15.64
CA LYS A 59 1.50 10.18 -15.63
C LYS A 59 2.22 11.17 -14.72
N TYR A 60 2.49 10.80 -13.47
CA TYR A 60 3.07 11.71 -12.47
C TYR A 60 4.58 11.55 -12.26
N ASN A 61 5.19 10.52 -12.86
CA ASN A 61 6.63 10.26 -12.79
C ASN A 61 7.18 10.29 -11.35
N ILE A 62 6.45 9.68 -10.42
CA ILE A 62 6.84 9.63 -9.01
C ILE A 62 8.17 8.87 -8.88
N PRO A 63 9.17 9.42 -8.18
CA PRO A 63 10.46 8.75 -7.99
C PRO A 63 10.33 7.38 -7.31
N LYS A 64 11.16 6.42 -7.71
CA LYS A 64 11.14 5.04 -7.16
C LYS A 64 11.51 4.99 -5.67
N ASP A 65 12.23 5.98 -5.17
CA ASP A 65 12.66 6.16 -3.79
C ASP A 65 11.71 7.00 -2.94
N ALA A 66 10.71 7.65 -3.55
CA ALA A 66 9.64 8.31 -2.82
C ALA A 66 8.93 7.32 -1.89
N VAL A 67 8.37 7.83 -0.79
CA VAL A 67 7.56 7.04 0.14
C VAL A 67 6.10 7.34 -0.13
N ILE A 68 5.27 6.30 -0.21
CA ILE A 68 3.83 6.44 -0.40
C ILE A 68 3.06 5.63 0.64
N ASN A 69 1.80 6.00 0.88
CA ASN A 69 0.84 5.22 1.64
C ASN A 69 -0.43 5.08 0.80
N ILE A 70 -0.91 3.86 0.60
CA ILE A 70 -2.14 3.57 -0.12
C ILE A 70 -3.14 3.01 0.88
N GLU A 71 -4.32 3.61 0.92
CA GLU A 71 -5.45 3.22 1.75
C GLU A 71 -6.60 2.81 0.85
N LEU A 72 -7.17 1.63 1.09
CA LEU A 72 -8.32 1.13 0.35
C LEU A 72 -9.47 0.87 1.30
N VAL A 73 -10.69 1.18 0.84
CA VAL A 73 -11.92 0.66 1.43
C VAL A 73 -12.54 -0.31 0.43
N LEU A 74 -12.68 -1.56 0.83
CA LEU A 74 -13.29 -2.62 0.02
C LEU A 74 -14.68 -2.90 0.55
N ASP A 75 -15.66 -3.02 -0.33
CA ASP A 75 -16.97 -3.57 0.00
C ASP A 75 -17.10 -5.00 -0.51
N ILE A 76 -17.66 -5.84 0.34
CA ILE A 76 -17.86 -7.27 0.14
C ILE A 76 -19.35 -7.54 0.11
N SER A 77 -19.87 -7.87 -1.06
CA SER A 77 -21.27 -8.15 -1.33
C SER A 77 -21.38 -9.40 -2.20
N ASP A 78 -22.17 -10.39 -1.78
CA ASP A 78 -22.47 -11.60 -2.58
C ASP A 78 -21.23 -12.29 -3.19
N SER A 79 -20.20 -12.48 -2.35
CA SER A 79 -18.90 -13.06 -2.74
C SER A 79 -18.07 -12.24 -3.74
N ASN A 80 -18.53 -11.04 -4.09
CA ASN A 80 -17.77 -10.08 -4.89
C ASN A 80 -16.95 -9.14 -3.98
N LEU A 81 -15.90 -8.59 -4.56
CA LEU A 81 -14.99 -7.64 -3.91
C LEU A 81 -14.94 -6.36 -4.76
N ASN A 82 -15.53 -5.29 -4.25
CA ASN A 82 -15.59 -3.99 -4.93
C ASN A 82 -14.69 -2.98 -4.21
N LEU A 83 -13.96 -2.17 -4.99
CA LEU A 83 -13.23 -1.03 -4.44
C LEU A 83 -14.22 0.12 -4.22
N LYS A 84 -14.45 0.50 -2.97
CA LYS A 84 -15.36 1.58 -2.58
C LYS A 84 -14.65 2.93 -2.53
N ASP A 85 -13.42 2.96 -2.00
CA ASP A 85 -12.64 4.19 -1.87
C ASP A 85 -11.13 3.90 -1.91
N ILE A 86 -10.36 4.88 -2.36
CA ILE A 86 -8.90 4.85 -2.43
C ILE A 86 -8.30 6.22 -2.10
N ASN A 87 -7.35 6.22 -1.18
CA ASN A 87 -6.53 7.39 -0.87
C ASN A 87 -5.04 7.06 -1.05
N ILE A 88 -4.29 7.99 -1.63
CA ILE A 88 -2.85 7.84 -1.87
C ILE A 88 -2.15 9.07 -1.32
N SER A 89 -1.33 8.87 -0.29
CA SER A 89 -0.45 9.90 0.26
C SER A 89 0.97 9.71 -0.28
N ILE A 90 1.59 10.79 -0.71
CA ILE A 90 3.00 10.83 -1.15
C ILE A 90 3.77 11.65 -0.10
N TYR A 91 4.92 11.16 0.32
CA TYR A 91 5.75 11.78 1.35
C TYR A 91 7.10 12.15 0.75
N ASP A 92 7.47 13.41 0.93
CA ASP A 92 8.81 13.88 0.66
C ASP A 92 9.72 13.60 1.86
N LYS A 93 10.97 13.27 1.55
CA LYS A 93 11.98 13.03 2.58
C LYS A 93 12.46 14.38 3.10
N ASP A 94 12.35 14.58 4.42
CA ASP A 94 13.06 15.67 5.09
C ASP A 94 14.52 15.26 5.33
N ASP A 95 15.40 15.63 4.40
CA ASP A 95 16.82 15.29 4.45
C ASP A 95 17.53 15.92 5.66
N ILE A 96 17.13 17.13 6.07
CA ILE A 96 17.76 17.86 7.18
C ILE A 96 17.41 17.17 8.50
N LEU A 97 16.12 16.95 8.76
CA LEU A 97 15.67 16.27 9.97
C LEU A 97 16.21 14.84 10.02
N SER A 98 16.16 14.11 8.90
CA SER A 98 16.69 12.75 8.80
C SER A 98 18.19 12.72 9.13
N GLY A 99 18.96 13.68 8.61
CA GLY A 99 20.39 13.81 8.86
C GLY A 99 20.70 14.12 10.32
N ASN A 100 19.97 15.07 10.92
CA ASN A 100 20.13 15.46 12.32
C ASN A 100 19.86 14.29 13.27
N VAL A 101 18.73 13.60 13.11
CA VAL A 101 18.37 12.42 13.92
C VAL A 101 19.40 11.31 13.76
N THR A 102 19.85 11.05 12.52
CA THR A 102 20.87 10.02 12.27
C THR A 102 22.20 10.36 12.94
N LYS A 103 22.62 11.63 12.88
CA LYS A 103 23.86 12.10 13.51
C LYS A 103 23.81 11.97 15.03
N GLU A 104 22.71 12.40 15.64
CA GLU A 104 22.51 12.31 17.10
C GLU A 104 22.53 10.85 17.57
N LEU A 105 21.84 9.96 16.85
CA LEU A 105 21.84 8.53 17.16
C LEU A 105 23.25 7.92 17.03
N LYS A 106 24.01 8.28 15.99
CA LYS A 106 25.39 7.80 15.83
C LYS A 106 26.28 8.24 17.00
N GLN A 107 26.15 9.48 17.46
CA GLN A 107 26.89 9.97 18.63
C GLN A 107 26.57 9.16 19.90
N LEU A 108 25.29 8.88 20.17
CA LEU A 108 24.87 8.05 21.31
C LEU A 108 25.42 6.63 21.23
N LEU A 109 25.44 6.06 20.03
CA LEU A 109 25.93 4.70 19.77
C LEU A 109 27.46 4.63 19.60
N LYS A 110 28.17 5.77 19.64
CA LYS A 110 29.61 5.89 19.37
C LYS A 110 30.00 5.30 18.00
N LEU A 111 29.16 5.52 16.98
CA LEU A 111 29.36 5.16 15.58
C LEU A 111 29.84 6.35 14.74
#